data_AF-A0A7Z9G1M7-F1
#
_entry.id   AF-A0A7Z9G1M7-F1
#
_cell.length_a   1.000
_cell.length_b   1.000
_cell.length_c   1.000
_cell.angle_alpha   90.00
_cell.angle_beta   90.00
_cell.angle_gamma   90.00
#
_symmetry.space_group_name_H-M   'P 1'
#
loop_
_entity.id
_entity.type
_entity.pdbx_description
1 polymer ?
#
loop_
_entity_poly.entity_id
_entity_poly.type
_entity_poly.pdbx_seq_one_letter_code
_entity_poly.pdbx_strand_id
1 'polypeptide(L)'
;MEDKDQLKYRGLQDYWEVDAIYCYDPAYLPYQKLPQKQYDAVISTDVMEHCHQEDIKWIIDEIFSLAGKFVFINIACYQAGKSLPNGENAHCIIGPAVWWDQIFQLVVSSYPRVKYCILLEYLWIDVEGEKRMFDIRSNFDSVRIELDPSAITILEADGDLVPVHLLPTEIPSYVADMAE
;
A
#
# COMPACT_ATOMS: atom_id res chain seq x y z
N MET A 1 18.93 -4.61 16.26
CA MET A 1 17.73 -5.40 15.88
C MET A 1 18.10 -6.87 16.06
N GLU A 2 17.19 -7.72 16.52
CA GLU A 2 17.44 -9.15 16.76
C GLU A 2 16.38 -9.98 16.03
N ASP A 3 16.78 -11.04 15.35
CA ASP A 3 15.84 -11.97 14.69
C ASP A 3 15.38 -13.08 15.66
N LYS A 4 14.54 -14.01 15.14
CA LYS A 4 14.04 -15.15 15.91
C LYS A 4 15.14 -16.12 16.37
N ASP A 5 16.31 -16.07 15.74
CA ASP A 5 17.49 -16.88 16.04
C ASP A 5 18.53 -16.13 16.91
N GLN A 6 18.16 -14.96 17.45
CA GLN A 6 18.99 -14.08 18.30
C GLN A 6 20.23 -13.51 17.60
N LEU A 7 20.23 -13.45 16.28
CA LEU A 7 21.29 -12.78 15.53
C LEU A 7 21.14 -11.25 15.68
N LYS A 8 22.23 -10.57 16.02
CA LYS A 8 22.24 -9.10 16.22
C LYS A 8 22.66 -8.37 14.97
N TYR A 9 21.82 -7.43 14.54
CA TYR A 9 22.08 -6.56 13.39
C TYR A 9 22.30 -5.12 13.83
N ARG A 10 23.24 -4.46 13.16
CA ARG A 10 23.63 -3.05 13.39
C ARG A 10 22.55 -2.07 12.96
N GLY A 11 21.68 -2.47 12.04
CA GLY A 11 20.58 -1.67 11.52
C GLY A 11 19.86 -2.37 10.37
N LEU A 12 18.92 -1.66 9.74
CA LEU A 12 18.09 -2.21 8.66
C LEU A 12 18.92 -2.65 7.44
N GLN A 13 19.97 -1.87 7.12
CA GLN A 13 20.88 -2.18 6.01
C GLN A 13 21.58 -3.53 6.21
N ASP A 14 22.06 -3.78 7.43
CA ASP A 14 22.72 -5.02 7.85
C ASP A 14 21.73 -6.19 7.90
N TYR A 15 20.50 -5.92 8.35
CA TYR A 15 19.43 -6.91 8.42
C TYR A 15 18.95 -7.38 7.05
N TRP A 16 18.80 -6.47 6.09
CA TRP A 16 18.37 -6.79 4.73
C TRP A 16 19.52 -7.17 3.80
N GLU A 17 20.76 -7.13 4.28
CA GLU A 17 21.96 -7.40 3.48
C GLU A 17 22.03 -6.56 2.19
N VAL A 18 21.73 -5.26 2.30
CA VAL A 18 21.74 -4.32 1.16
C VAL A 18 22.92 -3.36 1.20
N ASP A 19 23.38 -2.93 0.02
CA ASP A 19 24.51 -2.01 -0.09
C ASP A 19 24.19 -0.57 0.35
N ALA A 20 22.92 -0.16 0.23
CA ALA A 20 22.49 1.19 0.56
C ALA A 20 20.99 1.26 0.87
N ILE A 21 20.62 2.21 1.72
CA ILE A 21 19.24 2.65 1.97
C ILE A 21 19.14 4.14 1.68
N TYR A 22 18.10 4.54 0.98
CA TYR A 22 17.78 5.95 0.73
C TYR A 22 16.38 6.23 1.22
N CYS A 23 16.27 7.08 2.25
CA CYS A 23 14.98 7.50 2.78
C CYS A 23 14.47 8.72 2.02
N TYR A 24 13.18 8.73 1.72
CA TYR A 24 12.49 9.84 1.10
C TYR A 24 11.19 10.12 1.85
N ASP A 25 10.97 11.38 2.19
CA ASP A 25 9.72 11.90 2.74
C ASP A 25 9.64 13.39 2.39
N PRO A 26 8.72 13.80 1.49
CA PRO A 26 8.63 15.20 1.04
C PRO A 26 8.28 16.18 2.15
N ALA A 27 7.67 15.73 3.25
CA ALA A 27 7.28 16.55 4.39
C ALA A 27 8.33 16.55 5.52
N TYR A 28 9.41 15.77 5.41
CA TYR A 28 10.46 15.68 6.41
C TYR A 28 11.81 16.18 5.87
N LEU A 29 12.23 17.36 6.34
CA LEU A 29 13.39 18.10 5.83
C LEU A 29 14.68 17.26 5.64
N PRO A 30 15.05 16.33 6.54
CA PRO A 30 16.22 15.47 6.32
C PRO A 30 16.11 14.52 5.12
N TYR A 31 14.89 14.13 4.72
CA TYR A 31 14.61 13.15 3.66
C TYR A 31 13.76 13.73 2.51
N GLN A 32 13.62 15.05 2.42
CA GLN A 32 12.79 15.70 1.38
C GLN A 32 13.31 15.59 -0.05
N LYS A 33 14.54 15.10 -0.25
CA LYS A 33 15.17 15.07 -1.57
C LYS A 33 14.78 13.80 -2.29
N LEU A 34 14.15 13.94 -3.45
CA LEU A 34 13.85 12.81 -4.32
C LEU A 34 15.16 12.12 -4.76
N PRO A 35 15.22 10.77 -4.79
CA PRO A 35 16.37 10.05 -5.31
C PRO A 35 16.66 10.40 -6.77
N GLN A 36 17.95 10.54 -7.10
CA GLN A 36 18.42 10.89 -8.46
C GLN A 36 18.81 9.68 -9.32
N LYS A 37 18.53 8.46 -8.83
CA LYS A 37 18.84 7.20 -9.49
C LYS A 37 17.80 6.15 -9.13
N GLN A 38 17.76 5.07 -9.90
CA GLN A 38 17.01 3.89 -9.55
C GLN A 38 17.67 3.11 -8.41
N TYR A 39 16.83 2.40 -7.66
CA TYR A 39 17.21 1.40 -6.67
C TYR A 39 16.65 0.04 -7.09
N ASP A 40 17.27 -1.04 -6.60
CA ASP A 40 16.76 -2.38 -6.87
C ASP A 40 15.34 -2.57 -6.34
N ALA A 41 15.03 -1.99 -5.18
CA ALA A 41 13.70 -2.02 -4.58
C ALA A 41 13.26 -0.62 -4.12
N VAL A 42 11.96 -0.33 -4.24
CA VAL A 42 11.30 0.82 -3.64
C VAL A 42 10.20 0.32 -2.71
N ILE A 43 10.15 0.86 -1.49
CA ILE A 43 9.18 0.50 -0.45
C ILE A 43 8.43 1.77 -0.04
N SER A 44 7.10 1.72 -0.07
CA SER A 44 6.24 2.80 0.39
C SER A 44 5.18 2.25 1.35
N THR A 45 5.07 2.82 2.54
CA THR A 45 4.11 2.37 3.57
C THR A 45 3.53 3.60 4.26
N ASP A 46 2.21 3.64 4.47
CA ASP A 46 1.54 4.75 5.16
C ASP A 46 1.76 6.10 4.43
N VAL A 47 1.46 6.12 3.12
CA VAL A 47 1.70 7.28 2.24
C VAL A 47 0.56 7.48 1.24
N MET A 48 0.19 6.43 0.49
CA MET A 48 -0.72 6.57 -0.66
C MET A 48 -2.12 7.08 -0.25
N GLU A 49 -2.62 6.62 0.89
CA GLU A 49 -3.87 7.02 1.52
C GLU A 49 -3.90 8.50 1.94
N HIS A 50 -2.74 9.14 2.10
CA HIS A 50 -2.60 10.56 2.43
C HIS A 50 -2.54 11.48 1.19
N CYS A 51 -2.29 10.91 0.02
CA CYS A 51 -2.21 11.67 -1.22
C CYS A 51 -3.62 11.93 -1.78
N HIS A 52 -3.81 13.06 -2.48
CA HIS A 52 -5.09 13.35 -3.13
C HIS A 52 -5.30 12.42 -4.33
N GLN A 53 -6.56 12.05 -4.60
CA GLN A 53 -6.93 11.08 -5.64
C GLN A 53 -6.37 11.42 -7.02
N GLU A 54 -6.33 12.71 -7.34
CA GLU A 54 -5.84 13.25 -8.63
C GLU A 54 -4.33 13.00 -8.83
N ASP A 55 -3.59 12.85 -7.73
CA ASP A 55 -2.14 12.72 -7.74
C ASP A 55 -1.64 11.27 -7.73
N ILE A 56 -2.47 10.35 -7.26
CA ILE A 56 -2.08 8.94 -7.04
C ILE A 56 -1.45 8.32 -8.29
N LYS A 57 -2.02 8.56 -9.46
CA LYS A 57 -1.52 7.93 -10.70
C LYS A 57 -0.07 8.34 -10.99
N TRP A 58 0.26 9.63 -10.89
CA TRP A 58 1.62 10.08 -11.21
C TRP A 58 2.61 9.74 -10.09
N ILE A 59 2.16 9.69 -8.83
CA ILE A 59 2.98 9.25 -7.69
C ILE A 59 3.37 7.78 -7.86
N ILE A 60 2.41 6.91 -8.21
CA ILE A 60 2.69 5.49 -8.49
C ILE A 60 3.68 5.38 -9.66
N ASP A 61 3.50 6.17 -10.73
CA ASP A 61 4.45 6.19 -11.85
C ASP A 61 5.86 6.59 -11.41
N GLU A 62 6.01 7.61 -10.56
CA GLU A 62 7.30 8.02 -10.02
C GLU A 62 7.94 6.91 -9.16
N ILE A 63 7.16 6.26 -8.29
CA ILE A 63 7.62 5.11 -7.49
C ILE A 63 8.16 3.98 -8.38
N PHE A 64 7.40 3.60 -9.41
CA PHE A 64 7.82 2.53 -10.33
C PHE A 64 9.02 2.96 -11.19
N SER A 65 9.11 4.24 -11.57
CA SER A 65 10.26 4.76 -12.31
C SER A 65 11.57 4.69 -11.55
N LEU A 66 11.51 4.71 -10.21
CA LEU A 66 12.65 4.62 -9.30
C LEU A 66 13.05 3.16 -9.00
N ALA A 67 12.26 2.17 -9.39
CA ALA A 67 12.51 0.76 -9.13
C ALA A 67 13.12 0.04 -10.33
N GLY A 68 14.23 -0.66 -10.09
CA GLY A 68 14.90 -1.51 -11.07
C GLY A 68 14.39 -2.95 -11.07
N LYS A 69 14.00 -3.49 -9.91
CA LYS A 69 13.57 -4.90 -9.76
C LYS A 69 12.25 -5.05 -9.03
N PHE A 70 12.02 -4.31 -7.95
CA PHE A 70 10.87 -4.57 -7.06
C PHE A 70 10.22 -3.30 -6.48
N VAL A 71 8.90 -3.33 -6.32
CA VAL A 71 8.11 -2.33 -5.59
C VAL A 71 7.25 -3.01 -4.52
N PHE A 72 7.34 -2.54 -3.28
CA PHE A 72 6.38 -2.86 -2.22
C PHE A 72 5.59 -1.62 -1.84
N ILE A 73 4.27 -1.71 -1.83
CA ILE A 73 3.40 -0.63 -1.36
C ILE A 73 2.41 -1.20 -0.35
N ASN A 74 2.30 -0.60 0.83
CA ASN A 74 1.21 -0.86 1.76
C ASN A 74 0.32 0.38 1.88
N ILE A 75 -0.99 0.15 1.88
CA ILE A 75 -2.02 1.20 1.89
C ILE A 75 -3.08 0.84 2.92
N ALA A 76 -3.35 1.74 3.86
CA ALA A 76 -4.49 1.66 4.75
C ALA A 76 -5.78 2.10 4.02
N CYS A 77 -6.69 1.17 3.82
CA CYS A 77 -8.01 1.41 3.24
C CYS A 77 -9.09 1.60 4.33
N TYR A 78 -8.73 2.30 5.41
CA TYR A 78 -9.61 2.62 6.54
C TYR A 78 -9.31 4.02 7.05
N GLN A 79 -10.19 4.56 7.91
CA GLN A 79 -10.03 5.90 8.48
C GLN A 79 -8.76 5.99 9.34
N ALA A 80 -8.00 7.07 9.21
CA ALA A 80 -6.92 7.35 10.14
C ALA A 80 -7.47 7.56 11.55
N GLY A 81 -6.69 7.19 12.57
CA GLY A 81 -6.98 7.58 13.96
C GLY A 81 -6.79 9.08 14.24
N LYS A 82 -6.32 9.86 13.26
CA LYS A 82 -5.97 11.27 13.39
C LYS A 82 -6.73 12.13 12.38
N SER A 83 -7.21 13.28 12.86
CA SER A 83 -7.76 14.34 12.01
C SER A 83 -6.76 15.49 11.82
N LEU A 84 -6.87 16.17 10.69
CA LEU A 84 -6.14 17.39 10.37
C LEU A 84 -6.72 18.59 11.14
N PRO A 85 -5.99 19.73 11.23
CA PRO A 85 -6.49 20.93 11.94
C PRO A 85 -7.80 21.51 11.38
N ASN A 86 -8.11 21.24 10.11
CA ASN A 86 -9.37 21.63 9.47
C ASN A 86 -10.54 20.66 9.78
N GLY A 87 -10.29 19.57 10.50
CA GLY A 87 -11.29 18.57 10.89
C GLY A 87 -11.41 17.39 9.92
N GLU A 88 -10.74 17.42 8.77
CA GLU A 88 -10.74 16.30 7.81
C GLU A 88 -9.95 15.11 8.35
N ASN A 89 -10.25 13.89 7.86
CA ASN A 89 -9.44 12.72 8.18
C ASN A 89 -8.04 12.86 7.56
N ALA A 90 -7.00 12.36 8.22
CA ALA A 90 -5.65 12.40 7.67
C ALA A 90 -5.49 11.48 6.44
N HIS A 91 -6.30 10.42 6.31
CA HIS A 91 -6.39 9.65 5.08
C HIS A 91 -7.37 10.36 4.13
N CYS A 92 -6.83 10.87 3.03
CA CYS A 92 -7.56 11.52 1.95
C CYS A 92 -8.36 10.51 1.13
N ILE A 93 -7.88 9.27 1.03
CA ILE A 93 -8.48 8.22 0.21
C ILE A 93 -8.73 7.00 1.08
N ILE A 94 -9.99 6.57 1.12
CA ILE A 94 -10.43 5.32 1.74
C ILE A 94 -11.18 4.55 0.67
N GLY A 95 -10.41 3.93 -0.23
CA GLY A 95 -10.90 3.28 -1.44
C GLY A 95 -11.01 1.76 -1.31
N PRO A 96 -11.97 1.11 -2.00
CA PRO A 96 -12.02 -0.35 -2.09
C PRO A 96 -10.89 -0.90 -2.96
N ALA A 97 -10.60 -2.20 -2.82
CA ALA A 97 -9.50 -2.87 -3.53
C ALA A 97 -9.54 -2.69 -5.04
N VAL A 98 -10.75 -2.74 -5.62
CA VAL A 98 -10.98 -2.60 -7.06
C VAL A 98 -10.54 -1.23 -7.57
N TRP A 99 -10.74 -0.16 -6.79
CA TRP A 99 -10.33 1.19 -7.19
C TRP A 99 -8.80 1.30 -7.23
N TRP A 100 -8.12 0.82 -6.19
CA TRP A 100 -6.66 0.77 -6.16
C TRP A 100 -6.11 -0.06 -7.31
N ASP A 101 -6.64 -1.26 -7.54
CA ASP A 101 -6.19 -2.12 -8.64
C ASP A 101 -6.31 -1.42 -9.99
N GLN A 102 -7.47 -0.80 -10.30
CA GLN A 102 -7.65 -0.05 -11.55
C GLN A 102 -6.57 1.03 -11.73
N ILE A 103 -6.30 1.82 -10.69
CA ILE A 103 -5.28 2.87 -10.77
C ILE A 103 -3.88 2.27 -10.96
N PHE A 104 -3.53 1.19 -10.26
CA PHE A 104 -2.26 0.50 -10.46
C PHE A 104 -2.12 -0.06 -11.88
N GLN A 105 -3.18 -0.67 -12.45
CA GLN A 105 -3.14 -1.21 -13.82
C GLN A 105 -2.84 -0.14 -14.88
N LEU A 106 -3.21 1.12 -14.64
CA LEU A 106 -2.86 2.25 -15.53
C LEU A 106 -1.36 2.57 -15.57
N VAL A 107 -0.58 2.07 -14.61
CA VAL A 107 0.84 2.37 -14.47
C VAL A 107 1.71 1.12 -14.66
N VAL A 108 1.42 0.01 -13.97
CA VAL A 108 2.31 -1.15 -13.91
C VAL A 108 2.57 -1.80 -15.27
N SER A 109 1.66 -1.65 -16.23
CA SER A 109 1.82 -2.10 -17.61
C SER A 109 3.00 -1.43 -18.34
N SER A 110 3.41 -0.23 -17.90
CA SER A 110 4.60 0.47 -18.41
C SER A 110 5.91 -0.06 -17.84
N TYR A 111 5.86 -0.89 -16.79
CA TYR A 111 7.02 -1.42 -16.06
C TYR A 111 7.04 -2.96 -16.03
N PRO A 112 7.00 -3.65 -17.18
CA PRO A 112 6.82 -5.10 -17.24
C PRO A 112 7.95 -5.93 -16.61
N ARG A 113 9.11 -5.32 -16.33
CA ARG A 113 10.26 -5.97 -15.69
C ARG A 113 10.30 -5.77 -14.17
N VAL A 114 9.49 -4.86 -13.62
CA VAL A 114 9.45 -4.58 -12.19
C VAL A 114 8.43 -5.52 -11.55
N LYS A 115 8.89 -6.30 -10.57
CA LYS A 115 8.00 -7.10 -9.73
C LYS A 115 7.34 -6.20 -8.69
N TYR A 116 6.12 -6.49 -8.28
CA TYR A 116 5.46 -5.70 -7.26
C TYR A 116 4.59 -6.51 -6.31
N CYS A 117 4.49 -6.02 -5.08
CA CYS A 117 3.51 -6.43 -4.08
C CYS A 117 2.80 -5.18 -3.56
N ILE A 118 1.48 -5.14 -3.69
CA ILE A 118 0.63 -4.10 -3.13
C ILE A 118 -0.22 -4.77 -2.06
N LEU A 119 -0.06 -4.31 -0.81
CA LEU A 119 -0.76 -4.81 0.36
C LEU A 119 -1.80 -3.77 0.78
N LEU A 120 -3.07 -4.07 0.52
CA LEU A 120 -4.21 -3.25 0.93
C LEU A 120 -4.71 -3.75 2.28
N GLU A 121 -4.70 -2.89 3.29
CA GLU A 121 -5.14 -3.21 4.64
C GLU A 121 -6.54 -2.64 4.91
N TYR A 122 -7.43 -3.45 5.47
CA TYR A 122 -8.78 -3.06 5.86
C TYR A 122 -9.03 -3.40 7.32
N LEU A 123 -9.90 -2.62 7.96
CA LEU A 123 -10.48 -2.98 9.24
C LEU A 123 -11.89 -3.54 9.01
N TRP A 124 -12.14 -4.72 9.55
CA TRP A 124 -13.42 -5.39 9.54
C TRP A 124 -13.93 -5.52 10.98
N ILE A 125 -15.16 -5.10 11.24
CA ILE A 125 -15.75 -5.21 12.58
C ILE A 125 -16.84 -6.26 12.54
N ASP A 126 -16.70 -7.31 13.34
CA ASP A 126 -17.73 -8.32 13.56
C ASP A 126 -18.10 -8.47 15.05
N VAL A 127 -18.90 -9.48 15.36
CA VAL A 127 -19.35 -9.76 16.74
C VAL A 127 -18.22 -10.13 17.69
N GLU A 128 -17.05 -10.53 17.18
CA GLU A 128 -15.86 -10.90 17.95
C GLU A 128 -14.90 -9.71 18.14
N GLY A 129 -15.10 -8.62 17.39
CA GLY A 129 -14.34 -7.38 17.50
C GLY A 129 -13.81 -6.86 16.16
N GLU A 130 -12.85 -5.95 16.23
CA GLU A 130 -12.14 -5.43 15.06
C GLU A 130 -11.06 -6.43 14.63
N LYS A 131 -11.05 -6.76 13.34
CA LYS A 131 -10.10 -7.63 12.66
C LYS A 131 -9.43 -6.86 11.54
N ARG A 132 -8.12 -7.07 11.38
CA ARG A 132 -7.37 -6.58 10.21
C ARG A 132 -7.45 -7.61 9.10
N MET A 133 -7.86 -7.15 7.93
CA MET A 133 -7.96 -7.93 6.71
C MET A 133 -6.99 -7.38 5.69
N PHE A 134 -6.36 -8.28 4.93
CA PHE A 134 -5.37 -7.88 3.95
C PHE A 134 -5.73 -8.45 2.60
N ASP A 135 -5.62 -7.60 1.58
CA ASP A 135 -5.75 -7.99 0.19
C ASP A 135 -4.45 -7.70 -0.55
N ILE A 136 -4.01 -8.65 -1.35
CA ILE A 136 -2.71 -8.58 -2.02
C ILE A 136 -2.91 -8.51 -3.53
N ARG A 137 -2.25 -7.54 -4.17
CA ARG A 137 -2.12 -7.46 -5.63
C ARG A 137 -0.64 -7.58 -5.99
N SER A 138 -0.31 -8.55 -6.83
CA SER A 138 1.08 -8.79 -7.22
C SER A 138 1.19 -9.40 -8.61
N ASN A 139 2.37 -9.30 -9.21
CA ASN A 139 2.73 -10.00 -10.46
C ASN A 139 3.75 -11.14 -10.23
N PHE A 140 3.74 -11.72 -9.02
CA PHE A 140 4.47 -12.94 -8.72
C PHE A 140 3.68 -14.15 -9.19
N ASP A 141 4.38 -15.13 -9.77
CA ASP A 141 3.80 -16.45 -10.01
C ASP A 141 3.66 -17.14 -8.64
N SER A 142 2.44 -17.09 -8.09
CA SER A 142 1.94 -17.85 -6.93
C SER A 142 3.00 -18.27 -5.88
N VAL A 143 3.80 -17.32 -5.40
CA VAL A 143 4.36 -17.41 -4.06
C VAL A 143 3.19 -17.11 -3.14
N ARG A 144 2.66 -18.12 -2.46
CA ARG A 144 1.83 -17.88 -1.27
C ARG A 144 2.66 -17.00 -0.36
N ILE A 145 2.32 -15.71 -0.30
CA ILE A 145 2.81 -14.84 0.76
C ILE A 145 2.10 -15.37 2.01
N GLU A 146 2.70 -16.38 2.64
CA GLU A 146 2.29 -16.85 3.96
C GLU A 146 2.68 -15.74 4.94
N LEU A 147 1.78 -14.77 5.08
CA LEU A 147 1.78 -13.91 6.26
C LEU A 147 1.46 -14.82 7.44
N ASP A 148 2.23 -14.68 8.52
CA ASP A 148 2.04 -15.48 9.73
C ASP A 148 0.55 -15.45 10.13
N PRO A 149 -0.16 -16.60 10.15
CA PRO A 149 -1.60 -16.64 10.43
C PRO A 149 -1.95 -16.10 11.83
N SER A 150 -0.98 -16.06 12.74
CA SER A 150 -1.15 -15.45 14.06
C SER A 150 -1.12 -13.92 14.02
N ALA A 151 -0.67 -13.33 12.92
CA ALA A 151 -0.60 -11.89 12.71
C ALA A 151 -1.68 -11.37 11.73
N ILE A 152 -2.16 -12.19 10.79
CA ILE A 152 -2.93 -11.71 9.63
C ILE A 152 -3.97 -12.73 9.13
N THR A 153 -5.22 -12.29 8.92
CA THR A 153 -6.22 -13.03 8.12
C THR A 153 -6.14 -12.56 6.66
N ILE A 154 -5.68 -13.43 5.75
CA ILE A 154 -5.63 -13.17 4.30
C ILE A 154 -6.93 -13.70 3.68
N LEU A 155 -7.66 -12.86 2.93
CA LEU A 155 -8.68 -13.33 2.01
C LEU A 155 -8.10 -13.34 0.60
N GLU A 156 -8.08 -14.50 -0.05
CA GLU A 156 -7.94 -14.54 -1.50
C GLU A 156 -9.19 -13.89 -2.09
N ALA A 157 -9.02 -12.82 -2.86
CA ALA A 157 -10.11 -12.03 -3.38
C ALA A 157 -10.90 -12.78 -4.46
N ASP A 158 -11.97 -13.46 -4.06
CA ASP A 158 -13.12 -13.69 -4.94
C ASP A 158 -13.98 -12.40 -4.92
N GLY A 159 -13.72 -11.50 -5.87
CA GLY A 159 -14.64 -10.51 -6.48
C GLY A 159 -15.44 -9.49 -5.63
N ASP A 160 -15.93 -9.83 -4.44
CA ASP A 160 -17.15 -9.24 -3.86
C ASP A 160 -16.99 -8.70 -2.42
N LEU A 161 -15.82 -8.14 -2.07
CA LEU A 161 -15.64 -7.50 -0.76
C LEU A 161 -15.89 -5.98 -0.85
N VAL A 162 -17.07 -5.55 -0.41
CA VAL A 162 -17.42 -4.12 -0.27
C VAL A 162 -17.20 -3.67 1.19
N PRO A 163 -16.40 -2.62 1.46
CA PRO A 163 -16.23 -2.07 2.81
C PRO A 163 -17.51 -1.44 3.39
N VAL A 164 -17.79 -1.68 4.67
CA VAL A 164 -19.06 -1.35 5.37
C VAL A 164 -19.25 0.15 5.70
N HIS A 165 -18.38 1.05 5.26
CA HIS A 165 -18.53 2.48 5.55
C HIS A 165 -18.69 3.42 4.36
N LEU A 166 -19.05 2.89 3.18
CA LEU A 166 -19.76 3.71 2.20
C LEU A 166 -21.24 3.74 2.59
N LEU A 167 -21.66 4.79 3.31
CA LEU A 167 -23.09 5.11 3.31
C LEU A 167 -23.49 5.35 1.84
N PRO A 168 -24.71 4.94 1.41
CA PRO A 168 -25.11 4.96 0.00
C PRO A 168 -24.97 6.31 -0.72
N THR A 169 -24.79 7.39 0.03
CA THR A 169 -24.62 8.76 -0.47
C THR A 169 -23.18 9.12 -0.87
N GLU A 170 -22.19 8.27 -0.58
CA GLU A 170 -20.77 8.53 -0.85
C GLU A 170 -20.18 7.66 -1.97
N ILE A 171 -21.00 6.81 -2.60
CA ILE A 171 -20.60 6.08 -3.81
C ILE A 171 -20.50 7.12 -4.95
N PRO A 172 -19.30 7.41 -5.50
CA PRO A 172 -19.18 8.28 -6.67
C PRO A 172 -20.01 7.67 -7.79
N SER A 173 -20.80 8.48 -8.51
CA SER A 173 -21.79 7.99 -9.49
C SER A 173 -21.21 7.02 -10.53
N TYR A 174 -19.91 7.10 -10.83
CA TYR A 174 -19.23 6.20 -11.76
C TYR A 174 -19.03 4.76 -11.25
N VAL A 175 -19.16 4.52 -9.95
CA VAL A 175 -19.12 3.18 -9.36
C VAL A 175 -20.49 2.49 -9.48
N ALA A 176 -21.59 3.25 -9.54
CA ALA A 176 -22.94 2.70 -9.71
C ALA A 176 -23.21 2.26 -11.16
N ASP A 177 -22.60 2.90 -12.15
CA ASP A 177 -22.79 2.61 -13.58
C ASP A 177 -22.09 1.33 -14.07
N MET A 178 -21.35 0.63 -13.21
CA MET A 178 -20.61 -0.59 -13.58
C MET A 178 -21.20 -1.88 -12.97
N ALA A 179 -22.42 -1.81 -12.44
CA ALA A 179 -23.19 -2.94 -11.93
C ALA A 179 -24.35 -3.38 -12.87
N GLU A 180 -24.38 -2.89 -14.12
CA GLU A 180 -25.30 -3.36 -15.18
C GLU A 180 -24.57 -4.02 -16.36
#